data_AF-A0A2V7F4X6-F1
#
_entry.id   AF-A0A2V7F4X6-F1
#
_cell.length_a   1.000
_cell.length_b   1.000
_cell.length_c   1.000
_cell.angle_alpha   90.00
_cell.angle_beta   90.00
_cell.angle_gamma   90.00
#
_symmetry.space_group_name_H-M   'P 1'
#
loop_
_entity.id
_entity.type
_entity.pdbx_description
1 polymer ?
#
loop_
_entity_poly.entity_id
_entity_poly.type
_entity_poly.pdbx_seq_one_letter_code
_entity_poly.pdbx_strand_id
1 'polypeptide(L)'
;MDFEDFAFWRFEVVDLYFVGGFAAMDWVSAPDYFAAEPDPLVDAAAGVMEHMNRDHADALVAYARFYAGEEANEATMVAVDRLGFKLRLRQGDRLHSVRIAFPREVRTAGESREVLIAMLRRIP
;
A
#
# COMPACT_ATOMS: atom_id res chain seq x y z
N MET A 1 26.54 -21.61 -6.86
CA MET A 1 26.12 -23.03 -6.74
C MET A 1 25.84 -23.44 -8.18
N ASP A 2 26.82 -24.02 -8.86
CA ASP A 2 26.67 -24.41 -10.26
C ASP A 2 26.34 -25.89 -10.30
N PHE A 3 25.14 -26.19 -10.77
CA PHE A 3 24.69 -27.54 -11.08
C PHE A 3 24.63 -27.64 -12.60
N GLU A 4 25.34 -28.60 -13.19
CA GLU A 4 25.50 -28.73 -14.65
C GLU A 4 24.16 -28.96 -15.39
N ASP A 5 23.12 -29.40 -14.68
CA ASP A 5 21.78 -29.66 -15.24
C ASP A 5 20.85 -28.43 -15.21
N PHE A 6 21.34 -27.26 -14.78
CA PHE A 6 20.54 -26.05 -14.64
C PHE A 6 21.08 -24.90 -15.51
N ALA A 7 20.16 -24.19 -16.14
CA ALA A 7 20.44 -22.98 -16.91
C ALA A 7 19.56 -21.82 -16.46
N PHE A 8 20.12 -20.61 -16.45
CA PHE A 8 19.37 -19.38 -16.24
C PHE A 8 18.87 -18.84 -17.58
N TRP A 9 17.59 -18.51 -17.63
CA TRP A 9 16.97 -17.85 -18.76
C TRP A 9 16.44 -16.49 -18.30
N ARG A 10 16.59 -15.46 -19.14
CA ARG A 10 16.07 -14.12 -18.88
C ARG A 10 15.04 -13.78 -19.95
N PHE A 11 13.87 -13.33 -19.52
CA PHE A 11 12.88 -12.75 -20.42
C PHE A 11 13.33 -11.34 -20.82
N GLU A 12 13.37 -11.09 -22.13
CA GLU A 12 13.43 -9.72 -22.65
C GLU A 12 12.01 -9.17 -22.67
N VAL A 13 11.76 -8.22 -21.77
CA VAL A 13 10.45 -7.59 -21.64
C VAL A 13 10.26 -6.65 -22.81
N VAL A 14 9.20 -6.89 -23.60
CA VAL A 14 8.84 -6.03 -24.74
C VAL A 14 7.75 -5.04 -24.32
N ASP A 15 6.70 -5.52 -23.66
CA ASP A 15 5.62 -4.72 -23.07
C ASP A 15 5.02 -5.47 -21.87
N LEU A 16 4.36 -4.74 -20.98
CA LEU A 16 3.64 -5.32 -19.85
C LEU A 16 2.17 -4.89 -19.89
N TYR A 17 1.26 -5.84 -19.68
CA TYR A 17 -0.14 -5.53 -19.45
C TYR A 17 -0.43 -5.59 -17.94
N PHE A 18 -0.63 -4.44 -17.32
CA PHE A 18 -0.90 -4.32 -15.90
C PHE A 18 -2.39 -4.48 -15.61
N VAL A 19 -2.72 -5.27 -14.59
CA VAL A 19 -4.07 -5.42 -14.04
C VAL A 19 -4.01 -5.26 -12.53
N GLY A 20 -4.28 -4.05 -12.04
CA GLY A 20 -4.24 -3.66 -10.63
C GLY A 20 -5.56 -3.81 -9.87
N GLY A 21 -6.54 -4.49 -10.46
CA GLY A 21 -7.90 -4.63 -9.94
C GLY A 21 -8.94 -4.08 -10.91
N PHE A 22 -10.18 -3.91 -10.43
CA PHE A 22 -11.28 -3.47 -11.28
C PHE A 22 -11.01 -2.08 -11.87
N ALA A 23 -11.09 -1.97 -13.20
CA ALA A 23 -10.86 -0.74 -13.97
C ALA A 23 -9.49 -0.05 -13.79
N ALA A 24 -8.50 -0.75 -13.21
CA ALA A 24 -7.12 -0.28 -13.11
C ALA A 24 -6.24 -1.18 -14.01
N MET A 25 -6.34 -0.98 -15.32
CA MET A 25 -5.61 -1.78 -16.29
C MET A 25 -5.05 -0.90 -17.40
N ASP A 26 -3.79 -1.14 -17.76
CA ASP A 26 -3.15 -0.42 -18.86
C ASP A 26 -1.92 -1.18 -19.39
N TRP A 27 -1.48 -0.82 -20.58
CA TRP A 27 -0.18 -1.21 -21.09
C TRP A 27 0.91 -0.32 -20.50
N VAL A 28 2.00 -0.94 -20.08
CA VAL A 28 3.24 -0.27 -19.64
C VAL A 28 4.33 -0.65 -20.62
N SER A 29 4.97 0.35 -21.21
CA SER A 29 6.08 0.13 -22.15
C SER A 29 7.29 -0.45 -21.42
N ALA A 30 8.12 -1.23 -22.10
CA ALA A 30 9.38 -1.71 -21.51
C ALA A 30 10.28 -0.56 -20.99
N PRO A 31 10.48 0.57 -21.71
CA PRO A 31 11.25 1.70 -21.18
C PRO A 31 10.70 2.25 -19.86
N ASP A 32 9.38 2.43 -19.76
CA ASP A 32 8.76 2.94 -18.53
C ASP A 32 8.90 1.95 -17.37
N TYR A 33 8.78 0.66 -17.64
CA TYR A 33 8.99 -0.38 -16.65
C TYR A 33 10.42 -0.42 -16.12
N PHE A 34 11.42 -0.34 -17.00
CA PHE A 34 12.83 -0.35 -16.59
C PHE A 34 13.28 0.97 -15.93
N ALA A 35 12.61 2.08 -16.23
CA ALA A 35 12.84 3.36 -15.55
C ALA A 35 12.16 3.46 -14.19
N ALA A 36 11.11 2.65 -13.94
CA ALA A 36 10.43 2.61 -12.67
C ALA A 36 11.27 1.95 -11.57
N GLU A 37 11.08 2.40 -10.34
CA GLU A 37 11.67 1.79 -9.16
C GLU A 37 10.58 1.09 -8.33
N PRO A 38 10.89 -0.09 -7.75
CA PRO A 38 10.04 -0.70 -6.72
C PRO A 38 9.71 0.31 -5.62
N ASP A 39 8.54 0.17 -5.00
CA ASP A 39 8.20 1.04 -3.88
C ASP A 39 9.22 0.89 -2.74
N PRO A 40 9.74 2.00 -2.17
CA PRO A 40 10.77 1.93 -1.13
C PRO A 40 10.27 1.24 0.15
N LEU A 41 8.96 1.09 0.34
CA LEU A 41 8.40 0.36 1.47
C LEU A 41 8.20 -1.15 1.19
N VAL A 42 8.54 -1.69 0.02
CA VAL A 42 8.19 -3.07 -0.37
C VAL A 42 8.54 -4.13 0.68
N ASP A 43 9.72 -4.05 1.28
CA ASP A 43 10.18 -5.02 2.30
C ASP A 43 9.55 -4.76 3.69
N ALA A 44 9.17 -3.51 3.98
CA ALA A 44 8.64 -3.10 5.27
C ALA A 44 7.10 -3.14 5.34
N ALA A 45 6.41 -3.11 4.19
CA ALA A 45 4.97 -2.91 4.11
C ALA A 45 4.19 -3.95 4.92
N ALA A 46 4.60 -5.23 4.86
CA ALA A 46 3.99 -6.30 5.63
C ALA A 46 4.03 -6.04 7.15
N GLY A 47 5.21 -5.65 7.67
CA GLY A 47 5.39 -5.35 9.09
C GLY A 47 4.62 -4.10 9.53
N VAL A 48 4.56 -3.07 8.69
CA VAL A 48 3.74 -1.86 8.96
C VAL A 48 2.27 -2.22 9.04
N MET A 49 1.75 -2.99 8.07
CA MET A 49 0.35 -3.42 8.07
C MET A 49 0.02 -4.28 9.28
N GLU A 50 0.86 -5.26 9.61
CA GLU A 50 0.64 -6.13 10.77
C GLU A 50 0.60 -5.33 12.08
N HIS A 51 1.58 -4.44 12.29
CA HIS A 51 1.63 -3.59 13.48
C HIS A 51 0.39 -2.70 13.59
N MET A 52 0.02 -2.01 12.51
CA MET A 52 -1.15 -1.12 12.50
C MET A 52 -2.45 -1.87 12.74
N ASN A 53 -2.62 -3.04 12.13
CA ASN A 53 -3.84 -3.83 12.27
C ASN A 53 -3.99 -4.46 13.65
N ARG A 54 -2.87 -4.88 14.27
CA ARG A 54 -2.88 -5.52 15.59
C ARG A 54 -3.00 -4.51 16.72
N ASP A 55 -2.21 -3.44 16.65
CA ASP A 55 -1.97 -2.57 17.80
C ASP A 55 -2.73 -1.23 17.71
N HIS A 56 -3.27 -0.86 16.53
CA HIS A 56 -3.86 0.48 16.27
C HIS A 56 -5.15 0.44 15.43
N ALA A 57 -5.99 -0.59 15.59
CA ALA A 57 -7.21 -0.76 14.80
C ALA A 57 -8.21 0.41 14.97
N ASP A 58 -8.26 1.02 16.15
CA ASP A 58 -9.04 2.22 16.46
C ASP A 58 -8.53 3.45 15.68
N ALA A 59 -7.21 3.63 15.58
CA ALA A 59 -6.62 4.70 14.77
C ALA A 59 -6.98 4.53 13.29
N LEU A 60 -7.06 3.30 12.77
CA LEU A 60 -7.50 3.05 11.39
C LEU A 60 -8.93 3.51 11.13
N VAL A 61 -9.84 3.31 12.08
CA VAL A 61 -11.22 3.81 12.01
C VAL A 61 -11.21 5.34 12.06
N ALA A 62 -10.41 5.95 12.94
CA ALA A 62 -10.28 7.40 13.01
C ALA A 62 -9.77 8.01 11.68
N TYR A 63 -8.76 7.38 11.05
CA TYR A 63 -8.28 7.82 9.73
C TYR A 63 -9.36 7.73 8.66
N ALA A 64 -10.10 6.62 8.60
CA ALA A 64 -11.19 6.45 7.64
C ALA A 64 -12.24 7.56 7.78
N ARG A 65 -12.65 7.84 9.02
CA ARG A 65 -13.64 8.87 9.33
C ARG A 65 -13.15 10.26 8.95
N PHE A 66 -11.93 10.63 9.38
CA PHE A 66 -11.44 12.00 9.23
C PHE A 66 -10.92 12.30 7.81
N TYR A 67 -10.16 11.38 7.20
CA TYR A 67 -9.50 11.63 5.91
C TYR A 67 -10.27 11.12 4.70
N ALA A 68 -11.13 10.11 4.86
CA ALA A 68 -11.95 9.59 3.78
C ALA A 68 -13.44 9.95 3.92
N GLY A 69 -13.87 10.53 5.05
CA GLY A 69 -15.28 10.85 5.30
C GLY A 69 -16.17 9.61 5.43
N GLU A 70 -15.58 8.44 5.69
CA GLU A 70 -16.30 7.16 5.74
C GLU A 70 -16.41 6.68 7.19
N GLU A 71 -17.65 6.41 7.61
CA GLU A 71 -17.92 5.77 8.89
C GLU A 71 -17.72 4.25 8.77
N ALA A 72 -17.06 3.65 9.77
CA ALA A 72 -16.79 2.22 9.81
C ALA A 72 -16.85 1.70 11.24
N ASN A 73 -17.38 0.49 11.42
CA ASN A 73 -17.26 -0.24 12.67
C ASN A 73 -15.85 -0.79 12.86
N GLU A 74 -15.22 -1.23 11.76
CA GLU A 74 -13.88 -1.78 11.73
C GLU A 74 -13.13 -1.33 10.48
N ALA A 75 -11.82 -1.15 10.61
CA ALA A 75 -10.93 -0.82 9.52
C ALA A 75 -9.68 -1.72 9.58
N THR A 76 -9.26 -2.22 8.42
CA THR A 76 -8.01 -3.00 8.27
C THR A 76 -7.16 -2.35 7.19
N MET A 77 -5.90 -2.06 7.49
CA MET A 77 -4.92 -1.65 6.50
C MET A 77 -4.54 -2.86 5.63
N VAL A 78 -4.77 -2.74 4.32
CA VAL A 78 -4.55 -3.84 3.35
C VAL A 78 -3.44 -3.55 2.35
N ALA A 79 -2.97 -2.30 2.28
CA ALA A 79 -1.79 -1.91 1.55
C ALA A 79 -1.19 -0.64 2.14
N VAL A 80 0.12 -0.49 2.03
CA VAL A 80 0.85 0.76 2.30
C VAL A 80 1.99 0.87 1.28
N ASP A 81 2.24 2.07 0.79
CA ASP A 81 3.30 2.41 -0.14
C ASP A 81 3.78 3.84 0.16
N ARG A 82 4.77 4.33 -0.59
CA ARG A 82 5.38 5.63 -0.35
C ARG A 82 4.41 6.81 -0.32
N LEU A 83 3.24 6.70 -0.96
CA LEU A 83 2.26 7.79 -1.11
C LEU A 83 1.09 7.70 -0.12
N GLY A 84 0.94 6.60 0.62
CA GLY A 84 -0.19 6.43 1.52
C GLY A 84 -0.53 4.98 1.80
N PHE A 85 -1.77 4.76 2.22
CA PHE A 85 -2.26 3.43 2.59
C PHE A 85 -3.71 3.22 2.17
N LYS A 86 -4.08 1.95 2.01
CA LYS A 86 -5.43 1.51 1.68
C LYS A 86 -6.05 0.84 2.89
N LEU A 87 -7.25 1.27 3.26
CA LEU A 87 -8.06 0.63 4.29
C LEU A 87 -9.19 -0.16 3.63
N ARG A 88 -9.49 -1.33 4.19
CA ARG A 88 -10.74 -2.04 3.99
C ARG A 88 -11.63 -1.75 5.19
N LEU A 89 -12.82 -1.23 4.94
CA LEU A 89 -13.76 -0.76 5.95
C LEU A 89 -14.96 -1.70 6.02
N ARG A 90 -15.43 -2.00 7.23
CA ARG A 90 -16.69 -2.68 7.48
C ARG A 90 -17.67 -1.74 8.17
N GLN A 91 -18.85 -1.56 7.57
CA GLN A 91 -19.96 -0.79 8.15
C GLN A 91 -21.23 -1.65 8.09
N GLY A 92 -21.59 -2.29 9.20
CA GLY A 92 -22.56 -3.40 9.21
C GLY A 92 -22.12 -4.50 8.25
N ASP A 93 -22.96 -4.83 7.27
CA ASP A 93 -22.67 -5.82 6.23
C ASP A 93 -21.94 -5.23 5.01
N ARG A 94 -21.77 -3.90 4.93
CA ARG A 94 -21.07 -3.26 3.82
C ARG A 94 -19.56 -3.39 4.00
N LEU A 95 -18.90 -3.93 2.98
CA LEU A 95 -17.44 -4.01 2.89
C LEU A 95 -16.98 -3.21 1.67
N HIS A 96 -16.13 -2.20 1.89
CA HIS A 96 -15.54 -1.40 0.82
C HIS A 96 -14.09 -1.02 1.17
N SER A 97 -13.42 -0.28 0.30
CA SER A 97 -12.06 0.17 0.56
C SER A 97 -11.88 1.63 0.20
N VAL A 98 -11.03 2.31 0.97
CA VAL A 98 -10.61 3.69 0.74
C VAL A 98 -9.11 3.79 0.67
N ARG A 99 -8.63 4.77 -0.09
CA ARG A 99 -7.22 5.14 -0.19
C ARG A 99 -7.02 6.46 0.52
N ILE A 100 -6.07 6.51 1.45
CA ILE A 100 -5.71 7.71 2.19
C ILE A 100 -4.27 8.07 1.83
N ALA A 101 -4.08 9.28 1.31
CA ALA A 101 -2.77 9.79 0.94
C ALA A 101 -2.01 10.29 2.18
N PHE A 102 -0.71 10.03 2.21
CA PHE A 102 0.19 10.73 3.11
C PHE A 102 0.32 12.20 2.67
N PRO A 103 0.52 13.15 3.60
CA PRO A 103 0.78 14.55 3.28
C PRO A 103 2.13 14.79 2.58
N ARG A 104 3.02 13.79 2.57
CA ARG A 104 4.30 13.77 1.87
C ARG A 104 4.67 12.33 1.53
N GLU A 105 5.57 12.16 0.56
CA GLU A 105 6.17 10.85 0.29
C GLU A 105 6.96 10.36 1.52
N VAL A 106 6.93 9.05 1.74
CA VAL A 106 7.72 8.35 2.76
C VAL A 106 8.62 7.29 2.10
N ARG A 107 9.85 7.14 2.58
CA ARG A 107 10.82 6.20 2.00
C ARG A 107 11.24 5.09 2.95
N THR A 108 10.82 5.13 4.20
CA THR A 108 11.19 4.13 5.22
C THR A 108 10.02 3.83 6.16
N ALA A 109 10.08 2.69 6.85
CA ALA A 109 9.11 2.35 7.90
C ALA A 109 9.09 3.38 9.06
N GLY A 110 10.23 4.00 9.34
CA GLY A 110 10.34 5.07 10.32
C GLY A 110 9.55 6.30 9.89
N GLU A 111 9.74 6.75 8.64
CA GLU A 111 9.00 7.87 8.09
C GLU A 111 7.49 7.60 7.97
N SER A 112 7.08 6.38 7.59
CA SER A 112 5.66 6.02 7.56
C SER A 112 5.04 6.12 8.95
N ARG A 113 5.76 5.67 9.98
CA ARG A 113 5.33 5.79 11.38
C ARG A 113 5.20 7.24 11.82
N GLU A 114 6.19 8.07 11.52
CA GLU A 114 6.16 9.51 11.84
C GLU A 114 4.96 10.21 11.21
N VAL A 115 4.72 9.94 9.92
CA VAL A 115 3.60 10.55 9.18
C VAL A 115 2.27 10.07 9.73
N LEU A 116 2.10 8.78 10.02
CA LEU A 116 0.87 8.25 10.63
C LEU A 116 0.59 8.93 11.98
N ILE A 117 1.59 9.02 12.86
CA ILE A 117 1.44 9.71 14.15
C ILE A 117 1.07 11.19 13.95
N ALA A 118 1.72 11.88 13.01
CA ALA A 118 1.43 13.28 12.72
C ALA A 118 0.00 13.47 12.17
N MET A 119 -0.48 12.53 11.35
CA MET A 119 -1.86 12.52 10.85
C MET A 119 -2.85 12.28 11.99
N LEU A 120 -2.59 11.32 12.88
CA LEU A 120 -3.49 11.00 13.99
C LEU A 120 -3.66 12.20 14.92
N ARG A 121 -2.58 12.94 15.19
CA ARG A 121 -2.60 14.17 16.00
C ARG A 121 -3.42 15.33 15.39
N ARG A 122 -3.75 15.27 14.09
CA ARG A 122 -4.61 16.27 13.43
C ARG A 122 -6.09 15.92 13.52
N ILE A 123 -6.42 14.71 13.94
CA ILE A 123 -7.79 14.31 14.20
C ILE A 123 -8.20 14.96 15.54
N PRO A 124 -9.30 15.72 15.58
CA PRO A 124 -9.74 16.45 16.77
C PRO A 124 -10.26 15.55 17.89
#